data_AF-A0AAD6G3P0-F1
#
_entry.id   AF-A0AAD6G3P0-F1
#
_cell.length_a   1.000
_cell.length_b   1.000
_cell.length_c   1.000
_cell.angle_alpha   90.00
_cell.angle_beta   90.00
_cell.angle_gamma   90.00
#
_symmetry.space_group_name_H-M   'P 1'
#
loop_
_entity.id
_entity.type
_entity.pdbx_description
1 polymer ?
#
loop_
_entity_poly.entity_id
_entity_poly.type
_entity_poly.pdbx_seq_one_letter_code
_entity_poly.pdbx_strand_id
1 'polypeptide(L)'
;MATYPPVIDWCPFGLVRERLIMYHAANPCLDEVISDMSTSFSVETDLSELVQGSTSPSRCYVRLWDILEAMGSLDANFSDNITLSCELPAPDVETIFNSPEFALLVFKKLRMDSGIGIFKLDPSFFIKYPELCDPNEENIANGISIAPANQTRIPGPEALDARMSSTYKHLALWSFDMLFKIPPSTLS
;
A
#
# COMPACT_ATOMS: atom_id res chain seq x y z
N MET A 1 13.31 22.42 16.74
CA MET A 1 12.51 21.52 15.88
C MET A 1 13.04 20.12 16.11
N ALA A 2 12.19 19.17 16.52
CA ALA A 2 12.62 17.78 16.64
C ALA A 2 13.01 17.26 15.25
N THR A 3 14.22 16.73 15.11
CA THR A 3 14.69 16.14 13.85
C THR A 3 14.23 14.69 13.81
N TYR A 4 13.34 14.35 12.88
CA TYR A 4 12.92 12.98 12.60
C TYR A 4 12.91 12.74 11.08
N PRO A 5 12.96 11.47 10.62
CA PRO A 5 12.95 11.14 9.20
C PRO A 5 11.66 11.62 8.51
N PRO A 6 11.75 12.41 7.42
CA PRO A 6 10.57 12.96 6.72
C PRO A 6 9.57 11.92 6.19
N VAL A 7 10.00 10.66 6.02
CA VAL A 7 9.11 9.54 5.63
C VAL A 7 7.96 9.33 6.62
N ILE A 8 8.15 9.70 7.91
CA ILE A 8 7.10 9.59 8.92
C ILE A 8 5.93 10.55 8.63
N ASP A 9 6.16 11.66 7.92
CA ASP A 9 5.10 12.60 7.53
C ASP A 9 4.14 12.02 6.48
N TRP A 10 4.48 10.89 5.87
CA TRP A 10 3.63 10.21 4.90
C TRP A 10 2.62 9.28 5.59
N CYS A 11 2.72 9.09 6.91
CA CYS A 11 1.72 8.38 7.69
C CYS A 11 0.41 9.20 7.74
N PRO A 12 -0.71 8.67 7.23
CA PRO A 12 -1.97 9.41 7.18
C PRO A 12 -2.73 9.41 8.51
N PHE A 13 -2.29 8.58 9.47
CA PHE A 13 -2.91 8.42 10.77
C PHE A 13 -2.17 9.29 11.79
N GLY A 14 -2.82 10.36 12.25
CA GLY A 14 -2.18 11.40 13.07
C GLY A 14 -1.49 10.87 14.33
N LEU A 15 -2.14 10.01 15.11
CA LEU A 15 -1.56 9.47 16.34
C LEU A 15 -0.50 8.41 16.08
N VAL A 16 -0.68 7.57 15.05
CA VAL A 16 0.36 6.63 14.61
C VAL A 16 1.61 7.39 14.18
N ARG A 17 1.46 8.50 13.43
CA ARG A 17 2.56 9.40 13.07
C ARG A 17 3.28 9.95 14.30
N GLU A 18 2.55 10.46 15.28
CA GLU A 18 3.16 10.97 16.53
C GLU A 18 3.93 9.88 17.28
N ARG A 19 3.39 8.66 17.33
CA ARG A 19 4.05 7.51 17.96
C ARG A 19 5.26 7.01 17.18
N LEU A 20 5.22 7.06 15.85
CA LEU A 20 6.39 6.82 15.00
C LEU A 20 7.51 7.84 15.31
N ILE A 21 7.17 9.12 15.49
CA ILE A 21 8.15 10.14 15.91
C ILE A 21 8.71 9.81 17.31
N MET A 22 7.84 9.44 18.25
CA MET A 22 8.22 9.19 19.65
C MET A 22 9.11 7.94 19.81
N TYR A 23 8.79 6.85 19.11
CA TYR A 23 9.42 5.55 19.32
C TYR A 23 10.35 5.11 18.18
N HIS A 24 10.16 5.60 16.96
CA HIS A 24 10.90 5.12 15.77
C HIS A 24 11.70 6.19 15.02
N ALA A 25 11.76 7.44 15.48
CA ALA A 25 12.49 8.50 14.77
C ALA A 25 14.00 8.19 14.58
N ALA A 26 14.60 7.40 15.46
CA ALA A 26 15.99 6.96 15.35
C ALA A 26 16.13 5.46 15.02
N ASN A 27 15.05 4.80 14.58
CA ASN A 27 15.05 3.37 14.30
C ASN A 27 15.74 3.09 12.95
N PRO A 28 16.83 2.29 12.93
CA PRO A 28 17.53 1.97 11.67
C PRO A 28 16.71 1.12 10.70
N CYS A 29 15.64 0.47 11.18
CA CYS A 29 14.71 -0.37 10.42
C CYS A 29 13.35 0.33 10.21
N LEU A 30 13.33 1.68 10.21
CA LEU A 30 12.09 2.45 10.03
C LEU A 30 11.38 2.12 8.70
N ASP A 31 12.14 1.84 7.65
CA ASP A 31 11.65 1.39 6.35
C ASP A 31 10.79 0.13 6.45
N GLU A 32 11.19 -0.86 7.27
CA GLU A 32 10.38 -2.06 7.52
C GLU A 32 9.06 -1.72 8.21
N VAL A 33 9.08 -0.79 9.18
CA VAL A 33 7.87 -0.36 9.89
C VAL A 33 6.89 0.32 8.93
N ILE A 34 7.41 1.21 8.08
CA ILE A 34 6.60 1.93 7.08
C ILE A 34 6.06 0.97 6.01
N SER A 35 6.85 -0.01 5.57
CA SER A 35 6.40 -1.04 4.62
C SER A 35 5.29 -1.90 5.22
N ASP A 36 5.45 -2.32 6.48
CA ASP A 36 4.45 -3.12 7.19
C ASP A 36 3.16 -2.35 7.41
N MET A 37 3.27 -1.08 7.81
CA MET A 37 2.13 -0.17 7.96
C MET A 37 1.38 -0.07 6.63
N SER A 38 2.09 0.19 5.53
CA SER A 38 1.49 0.35 4.21
C SER A 38 0.82 -0.96 3.72
N THR A 39 1.42 -2.11 4.02
CA THR A 39 0.87 -3.44 3.70
C THR A 39 -0.41 -3.71 4.50
N SER A 40 -0.52 -3.16 5.72
CA SER A 40 -1.66 -3.39 6.62
C SER A 40 -2.89 -2.55 6.30
N PHE A 41 -2.84 -1.66 5.30
CA PHE A 41 -4.00 -0.87 4.90
C PHE A 41 -5.15 -1.80 4.49
N SER A 42 -6.28 -1.64 5.15
CA SER A 42 -7.44 -2.51 5.01
C SER A 42 -8.73 -1.70 5.02
N VAL A 43 -9.76 -2.22 4.36
CA VAL A 43 -11.09 -1.62 4.32
C VAL A 43 -12.07 -2.58 4.98
N GLU A 44 -12.84 -2.07 5.93
CA GLU A 44 -13.91 -2.82 6.59
C GLU A 44 -15.16 -2.88 5.70
N THR A 45 -15.84 -4.02 5.72
CA THR A 45 -17.08 -4.25 4.98
C THR A 45 -17.90 -5.38 5.65
N ASP A 46 -18.96 -5.81 4.98
CA ASP A 46 -19.73 -6.98 5.37
C ASP A 46 -19.41 -8.16 4.45
N LEU A 47 -19.23 -9.35 5.04
CA LEU A 47 -18.90 -10.56 4.30
C LEU A 47 -19.94 -10.91 3.22
N SER A 48 -21.22 -10.58 3.45
CA SER A 48 -22.31 -10.83 2.49
C SER A 48 -22.24 -9.99 1.22
N GLU A 49 -21.48 -8.90 1.25
CA GLU A 49 -21.22 -8.09 0.07
C GLU A 49 -20.10 -8.66 -0.81
N LEU A 50 -19.28 -9.56 -0.25
CA LEU A 50 -18.10 -10.11 -0.91
C LEU A 50 -18.29 -11.56 -1.36
N VAL A 51 -18.90 -12.41 -0.54
CA VAL A 51 -18.95 -13.86 -0.76
C VAL A 51 -20.38 -14.41 -0.57
N GLN A 52 -20.75 -15.38 -1.41
CA GLN A 52 -22.02 -16.08 -1.33
C GLN A 52 -22.10 -16.98 -0.09
N GLY A 53 -23.32 -17.26 0.37
CA GLY A 53 -23.54 -18.23 1.46
C GLY A 53 -23.31 -17.68 2.87
N SER A 54 -22.95 -16.41 3.06
CA SER A 54 -23.00 -15.78 4.37
C SER A 54 -24.46 -15.51 4.77
N THR A 55 -25.01 -16.35 5.65
CA THR A 55 -26.40 -16.25 6.12
C THR A 55 -26.65 -15.11 7.12
N SER A 56 -25.60 -14.50 7.66
CA SER A 56 -25.70 -13.39 8.61
C SER A 56 -24.66 -12.29 8.32
N PRO A 57 -25.05 -11.01 8.38
CA PRO A 57 -24.12 -9.90 8.22
C PRO A 57 -23.00 -10.02 9.25
N SER A 58 -21.79 -10.17 8.76
CA SER A 58 -20.60 -10.43 9.56
C SER A 58 -19.54 -9.43 9.12
N ARG A 59 -19.19 -8.51 10.02
CA ARG A 59 -18.16 -7.52 9.76
C ARG A 59 -16.86 -8.22 9.43
N CYS A 60 -16.25 -7.82 8.33
CA CYS A 60 -14.96 -8.33 7.89
C CYS A 60 -14.12 -7.17 7.36
N TYR A 61 -12.85 -7.45 7.06
CA TYR A 61 -11.97 -6.49 6.40
C TYR A 61 -11.07 -7.19 5.40
N VAL A 62 -10.65 -6.44 4.38
CA VAL A 62 -9.77 -6.91 3.32
C VAL A 62 -8.59 -5.97 3.20
N ARG A 63 -7.36 -6.50 3.12
CA ARG A 63 -6.18 -5.67 2.89
C ARG A 63 -6.12 -5.21 1.43
N LEU A 64 -5.77 -3.94 1.23
CA LEU A 64 -5.56 -3.36 -0.10
C LEU A 64 -4.49 -4.15 -0.88
N TRP A 65 -3.37 -4.44 -0.23
CA TRP A 65 -2.24 -5.11 -0.85
C TRP A 65 -2.62 -6.47 -1.43
N ASP A 66 -3.41 -7.27 -0.69
CA ASP A 66 -3.85 -8.59 -1.15
C ASP A 66 -4.72 -8.52 -2.41
N ILE A 67 -5.55 -7.46 -2.51
CA ILE A 67 -6.37 -7.21 -3.70
C ILE A 67 -5.51 -6.73 -4.87
N LEU A 68 -4.55 -5.84 -4.63
CA LEU A 68 -3.64 -5.37 -5.68
C LEU A 68 -2.78 -6.51 -6.24
N GLU A 69 -2.31 -7.41 -5.37
CA GLU A 69 -1.56 -8.59 -5.79
C GLU A 69 -2.44 -9.54 -6.62
N ALA A 70 -3.68 -9.80 -6.19
CA ALA A 70 -4.63 -10.64 -6.90
C ALA A 70 -5.06 -10.04 -8.26
N MET A 71 -5.15 -8.71 -8.37
CA MET A 71 -5.38 -8.01 -9.64
C MET A 71 -4.19 -8.18 -10.61
N GLY A 72 -2.98 -8.38 -10.10
CA GLY A 72 -1.77 -8.58 -10.89
C GLY A 72 -1.47 -7.41 -11.83
N SER A 73 -1.01 -7.71 -13.04
CA SER A 73 -0.70 -6.72 -14.09
C SER A 73 -1.92 -6.30 -14.92
N LEU A 74 -3.14 -6.37 -14.38
CA LEU A 74 -4.27 -5.62 -14.94
C LEU A 74 -3.94 -4.13 -14.77
N ASP A 75 -3.14 -3.61 -15.70
CA ASP A 75 -2.49 -2.32 -15.64
C ASP A 75 -3.47 -1.18 -15.33
N ALA A 76 -2.91 -0.13 -14.73
CA ALA A 76 -3.50 1.17 -14.38
C ALA A 76 -4.19 1.94 -15.53
N ASN A 77 -4.42 1.32 -16.69
CA ASN A 77 -5.30 1.79 -17.77
C ASN A 77 -6.75 1.37 -17.50
N PHE A 78 -7.28 1.74 -16.33
CA PHE A 78 -8.70 1.60 -16.01
C PHE A 78 -9.53 2.43 -16.99
N SER A 79 -9.84 1.87 -18.16
CA SER A 79 -10.98 2.31 -18.93
C SER A 79 -12.22 1.72 -18.26
N ASP A 80 -13.22 2.56 -17.99
CA ASP A 80 -14.49 2.17 -17.35
C ASP A 80 -15.31 1.13 -18.15
N ASN A 81 -14.79 0.62 -19.27
CA ASN A 81 -15.47 -0.27 -20.21
C ASN A 81 -14.93 -1.72 -20.22
N ILE A 82 -14.26 -2.19 -19.16
CA ILE A 82 -14.07 -3.64 -19.00
C ILE A 82 -15.44 -4.25 -18.66
N THR A 83 -16.07 -4.90 -19.63
CA THR A 83 -17.25 -5.74 -19.40
C THR A 83 -16.83 -6.97 -18.59
N LEU A 84 -16.91 -6.86 -17.27
CA LEU A 84 -16.64 -7.97 -16.37
C LEU A 84 -17.76 -9.02 -16.56
N SER A 85 -17.36 -10.27 -16.77
CA SER A 85 -18.30 -11.38 -16.94
C SER A 85 -18.75 -12.00 -15.61
N CYS A 86 -18.25 -11.47 -14.50
CA CYS A 86 -18.56 -11.90 -13.14
C CYS A 86 -19.18 -10.74 -12.34
N GLU A 87 -19.91 -11.09 -11.28
CA GLU A 87 -20.55 -10.16 -10.36
C GLU A 87 -20.29 -10.59 -8.93
N LEU A 88 -20.24 -9.63 -8.00
CA LEU A 88 -20.25 -9.92 -6.57
C LEU A 88 -21.68 -10.22 -6.09
N PRO A 89 -21.88 -11.11 -5.11
CA PRO A 89 -20.86 -11.78 -4.29
C PRO A 89 -20.16 -12.97 -5.00
N ALA A 90 -18.86 -13.14 -4.74
CA ALA A 90 -18.06 -14.25 -5.25
C ALA A 90 -18.49 -15.61 -4.66
N PRO A 91 -18.26 -16.75 -5.35
CA PRO A 91 -18.63 -18.07 -4.83
C PRO A 91 -18.00 -18.40 -3.47
N ASP A 92 -16.73 -18.04 -3.28
CA ASP A 92 -15.95 -18.24 -2.06
C ASP A 92 -14.85 -17.18 -1.95
N VAL A 93 -14.15 -17.16 -0.80
CA VAL A 93 -13.05 -16.23 -0.52
C VAL A 93 -11.84 -16.49 -1.43
N GLU A 94 -11.54 -17.75 -1.75
CA GLU A 94 -10.38 -18.09 -2.58
C GLU A 94 -10.52 -17.53 -4.00
N THR A 95 -11.75 -17.52 -4.52
CA THR A 95 -12.07 -16.98 -5.84
C THR A 95 -11.74 -15.48 -5.93
N ILE A 96 -11.89 -14.72 -4.85
CA ILE A 96 -11.53 -13.29 -4.82
C ILE A 96 -10.04 -13.09 -5.11
N PHE A 97 -9.18 -13.94 -4.55
CA PHE A 97 -7.73 -13.76 -4.65
C PHE A 97 -7.09 -14.54 -5.81
N ASN A 98 -7.77 -15.55 -6.35
CA ASN A 98 -7.29 -16.34 -7.47
C ASN A 98 -7.82 -15.85 -8.84
N SER A 99 -8.80 -14.93 -8.88
CA SER A 99 -9.31 -14.32 -10.11
C SER A 99 -9.09 -12.80 -10.08
N PRO A 100 -8.30 -12.27 -11.04
CA PRO A 100 -8.08 -10.83 -11.16
C PRO A 100 -9.38 -10.03 -11.36
N GLU A 101 -10.39 -10.62 -12.01
CA GLU A 101 -11.69 -9.99 -12.23
C GLU A 101 -12.49 -9.82 -10.93
N PHE A 102 -12.51 -10.83 -10.06
CA PHE A 102 -13.16 -10.72 -8.75
C PHE A 102 -12.40 -9.76 -7.83
N ALA A 103 -11.07 -9.79 -7.81
CA ALA A 103 -10.25 -8.82 -7.08
C ALA A 103 -10.58 -7.37 -7.50
N LEU A 104 -10.72 -7.14 -8.81
CA LEU A 104 -11.11 -5.84 -9.37
C LEU A 104 -12.51 -5.41 -8.93
N LEU A 105 -13.48 -6.34 -8.92
CA LEU A 105 -14.82 -6.06 -8.42
C LEU A 105 -14.80 -5.66 -6.95
N VAL A 106 -14.02 -6.36 -6.12
CA VAL A 106 -13.86 -6.02 -4.70
C VAL A 106 -13.21 -4.64 -4.55
N PHE A 107 -12.15 -4.35 -5.30
CA PHE A 107 -11.49 -3.03 -5.31
C PHE A 107 -12.49 -1.89 -5.57
N LYS A 108 -13.31 -2.03 -6.63
CA LYS A 108 -14.33 -1.04 -7.01
C LYS A 108 -15.47 -0.95 -5.99
N LYS A 109 -15.95 -2.10 -5.51
CA LYS A 109 -17.05 -2.21 -4.54
C LYS A 109 -16.69 -1.56 -3.20
N LEU A 110 -15.47 -1.78 -2.73
CA LEU A 110 -14.93 -1.21 -1.50
C LEU A 110 -14.37 0.21 -1.67
N ARG A 111 -14.46 0.78 -2.88
CA ARG A 111 -14.03 2.15 -3.18
C ARG A 111 -12.57 2.40 -2.79
N MET A 112 -11.71 1.40 -2.97
CA MET A 112 -10.28 1.45 -2.59
C MET A 112 -9.49 2.55 -3.31
N ASP A 113 -10.08 3.19 -4.32
CA ASP A 113 -9.61 4.37 -5.05
C ASP A 113 -10.07 5.72 -4.45
N SER A 114 -10.97 5.74 -3.46
CA SER A 114 -11.63 6.94 -2.95
C SER A 114 -10.83 7.70 -1.87
N GLY A 115 -9.53 7.41 -1.75
CA GLY A 115 -8.60 8.08 -0.85
C GLY A 115 -8.50 7.45 0.54
N ILE A 116 -7.73 8.08 1.42
CA ILE A 116 -7.23 7.42 2.64
C ILE A 116 -8.27 7.24 3.75
N GLY A 117 -9.37 8.01 3.74
CA GLY A 117 -10.34 8.05 4.84
C GLY A 117 -11.17 6.79 5.06
N ILE A 118 -11.15 5.85 4.10
CA ILE A 118 -11.82 4.54 4.23
C ILE A 118 -10.91 3.45 4.81
N PHE A 119 -9.60 3.73 4.88
CA PHE A 119 -8.62 2.74 5.29
C PHE A 119 -8.43 2.74 6.79
N LYS A 120 -8.23 1.53 7.29
CA LYS A 120 -7.77 1.21 8.63
C LYS A 120 -6.53 0.32 8.54
N LEU A 121 -5.94 0.04 9.67
CA LEU A 121 -4.78 -0.83 9.80
C LEU A 121 -5.22 -2.20 10.31
N ASP A 122 -4.72 -3.26 9.66
CA ASP A 122 -4.89 -4.63 10.11
C ASP A 122 -4.37 -4.78 11.56
N PRO A 123 -5.13 -5.41 12.49
CA PRO A 123 -4.72 -5.61 13.88
C PRO A 123 -3.33 -6.25 14.03
N SER A 124 -2.90 -7.10 13.09
CA SER A 124 -1.59 -7.74 13.12
C SER A 124 -0.42 -6.74 13.09
N PHE A 125 -0.62 -5.56 12.50
CA PHE A 125 0.36 -4.47 12.54
C PHE A 125 0.67 -4.04 13.99
N PHE A 126 -0.38 -3.86 14.79
CA PHE A 126 -0.25 -3.46 16.20
C PHE A 126 0.18 -4.60 17.11
N ILE A 127 -0.03 -5.86 16.72
CA ILE A 127 0.58 -7.00 17.42
C ILE A 127 2.10 -6.96 17.25
N LYS A 128 2.60 -6.56 16.06
CA LYS A 128 4.04 -6.43 15.79
C LYS A 128 4.63 -5.15 16.40
N TYR A 129 3.89 -4.04 16.39
CA TYR A 129 4.32 -2.72 16.88
C TYR A 129 3.33 -2.17 17.92
N PRO A 130 3.24 -2.77 19.11
CA PRO A 130 2.23 -2.42 20.12
C PRO A 130 2.36 -0.97 20.63
N GLU A 131 3.56 -0.41 20.63
CA GLU A 131 3.84 0.99 20.98
C GLU A 131 3.14 2.00 20.03
N LEU A 132 2.81 1.57 18.81
CA LEU A 132 2.10 2.40 17.84
C LEU A 132 0.58 2.38 18.04
N CYS A 133 0.05 1.47 18.86
CA CYS A 133 -1.39 1.26 19.05
C CYS A 133 -2.00 2.22 20.08
N ASP A 134 -2.91 3.10 19.66
CA ASP A 134 -3.71 3.91 20.59
C ASP A 134 -5.08 3.30 20.84
N PRO A 135 -5.44 2.97 22.10
CA PRO A 135 -6.76 2.41 22.41
C PRO A 135 -7.92 3.40 22.20
N ASN A 136 -7.64 4.70 22.00
CA ASN A 136 -8.66 5.73 21.78
C ASN A 136 -8.92 6.01 20.29
N GLU A 137 -8.21 5.36 19.36
CA GLU A 137 -8.29 5.65 17.93
C GLU A 137 -9.00 4.53 17.15
N GLU A 138 -9.94 4.91 16.27
CA GLU A 138 -10.72 3.95 15.45
C GLU A 138 -9.99 3.52 14.16
N ASN A 139 -8.65 3.52 14.17
CA ASN A 139 -7.83 3.19 13.01
C ASN A 139 -7.52 1.70 12.88
N ILE A 140 -8.00 0.87 13.80
CA ILE A 140 -7.82 -0.59 13.78
C ILE A 140 -9.01 -1.23 13.06
N ALA A 141 -8.74 -2.08 12.09
CA ALA A 141 -9.78 -2.82 11.38
C ALA A 141 -10.45 -3.85 12.31
N ASN A 142 -11.77 -3.96 12.20
CA ASN A 142 -12.61 -4.80 13.04
C ASN A 142 -13.32 -5.87 12.20
N GLY A 143 -13.43 -7.06 12.75
CA GLY A 143 -14.13 -8.18 12.14
C GLY A 143 -13.20 -9.31 11.71
N ILE A 144 -13.69 -10.16 10.82
CA ILE A 144 -12.96 -11.30 10.28
C ILE A 144 -12.00 -10.82 9.19
N SER A 145 -10.73 -11.24 9.24
CA SER A 145 -9.76 -11.00 8.17
C SER A 145 -10.10 -11.85 6.96
N ILE A 146 -10.33 -11.22 5.81
CA ILE A 146 -10.50 -11.89 4.52
C ILE A 146 -9.18 -11.75 3.77
N ALA A 147 -8.48 -12.86 3.62
CA ALA A 147 -7.11 -12.90 3.15
C ALA A 147 -6.85 -14.12 2.25
N PRO A 148 -5.86 -14.04 1.33
CA PRO A 148 -5.38 -15.21 0.60
C PRO A 148 -4.67 -16.19 1.53
N ALA A 149 -4.51 -17.44 1.09
CA ALA A 149 -3.79 -18.47 1.84
C ALA A 149 -2.32 -18.08 2.14
N ASN A 150 -1.68 -17.35 1.21
CA ASN A 150 -0.34 -16.82 1.37
C ASN A 150 -0.39 -15.30 1.23
N GLN A 151 -0.19 -14.59 2.34
CA GLN A 151 -0.10 -13.14 2.36
C GLN A 151 1.34 -12.69 2.14
N THR A 152 1.54 -11.76 1.20
CA THR A 152 2.84 -11.13 1.00
C THR A 152 2.87 -9.73 1.61
N ARG A 153 4.00 -9.04 1.40
CA ARG A 153 4.22 -7.65 1.81
C ARG A 153 4.55 -6.82 0.59
N ILE A 154 4.28 -5.53 0.68
CA ILE A 154 4.79 -4.57 -0.30
C ILE A 154 6.31 -4.78 -0.41
N PRO A 155 6.83 -5.09 -1.61
CA PRO A 155 8.25 -5.29 -1.78
C PRO A 155 8.98 -3.99 -1.44
N GLY A 156 10.06 -4.12 -0.69
CA GLY A 156 10.98 -3.00 -0.52
C GLY A 156 11.56 -2.57 -1.87
N PRO A 157 12.16 -1.37 -1.94
CA PRO A 157 12.89 -0.96 -3.14
C PRO A 157 13.91 -2.03 -3.52
N GLU A 158 13.83 -2.52 -4.76
CA GLU A 158 14.80 -3.49 -5.23
C GLU A 158 16.19 -2.84 -5.33
N ALA A 159 17.23 -3.67 -5.17
CA ALA A 159 18.59 -3.21 -5.42
C ALA A 159 18.69 -2.69 -6.86
N LEU A 160 19.35 -1.54 -7.02
CA LEU A 160 19.49 -0.89 -8.31
C LEU A 160 20.15 -1.86 -9.31
N ASP A 161 19.43 -2.25 -10.36
CA ASP A 161 19.99 -3.15 -11.36
C ASP A 161 21.13 -2.46 -12.13
N ALA A 162 22.02 -3.27 -12.74
CA ALA A 162 23.19 -2.73 -13.44
C ALA A 162 22.81 -1.79 -14.61
N ARG A 163 21.65 -2.00 -15.23
CA ARG A 163 21.17 -1.20 -16.36
C ARG A 163 20.73 0.18 -15.89
N MET A 164 19.87 0.24 -14.88
CA MET A 164 19.42 1.47 -14.23
C MET A 164 20.61 2.22 -13.63
N SER A 165 21.54 1.52 -12.97
CA SER A 165 22.78 2.11 -12.47
C SER A 165 23.57 2.81 -13.59
N SER A 166 23.74 2.15 -14.75
CA SER A 166 24.40 2.76 -15.90
C SER A 166 23.65 3.96 -16.45
N THR A 167 22.31 3.94 -16.47
CA THR A 167 21.47 5.06 -16.91
C THR A 167 21.65 6.26 -15.99
N TYR A 168 21.53 6.07 -14.67
CA TYR A 168 21.74 7.14 -13.69
C TYR A 168 23.17 7.70 -13.77
N LYS A 169 24.16 6.83 -13.97
CA LYS A 169 25.56 7.26 -14.16
C LYS A 169 25.70 8.14 -15.42
N HIS A 170 25.14 7.75 -16.55
CA HIS A 170 25.18 8.56 -17.77
C HIS A 170 24.48 9.90 -17.58
N LEU A 171 23.30 9.91 -16.94
CA LEU A 171 22.56 11.14 -16.67
C LEU A 171 23.34 12.07 -15.73
N ALA A 172 23.96 11.53 -14.69
CA ALA A 172 24.79 12.31 -13.77
C ALA A 172 25.97 12.94 -14.52
N LEU A 173 26.71 12.15 -15.30
CA LEU A 173 27.84 12.65 -16.11
C LEU A 173 27.41 13.73 -17.10
N TRP A 174 26.30 13.53 -17.81
CA TRP A 174 25.74 14.54 -18.71
C TRP A 174 25.36 15.82 -17.96
N SER A 175 24.72 15.70 -16.80
CA SER A 175 24.30 16.85 -15.97
C SER A 175 25.52 17.64 -15.49
N PHE A 176 26.58 16.95 -15.07
CA PHE A 176 27.86 17.56 -14.73
C PHE A 176 28.46 18.29 -15.95
N ASP A 177 28.52 17.66 -17.12
CA ASP A 177 29.05 18.29 -18.33
C ASP A 177 28.27 19.55 -18.74
N MET A 178 26.94 19.56 -18.55
CA MET A 178 26.10 20.72 -18.85
C MET A 178 26.31 21.87 -17.88
N LEU A 179 26.57 21.57 -16.60
CA LEU A 179 26.79 22.59 -15.56
C LEU A 179 28.20 23.18 -15.60
N PHE A 180 29.19 22.42 -16.08
CA PHE A 180 30.61 22.80 -16.03
C PHE A 180 31.26 23.03 -17.41
N LYS A 181 30.50 22.95 -18.51
CA LYS A 181 30.94 23.49 -19.81
C LYS A 181 31.00 25.03 -19.74
N ILE A 182 32.18 25.55 -19.41
CA ILE A 182 32.55 26.95 -19.66
C ILE A 182 32.51 27.16 -21.18
N PRO A 183 31.71 28.10 -21.72
CA PRO A 183 31.78 28.42 -23.14
C PRO A 183 33.19 28.98 -23.43
N PRO A 184 33.84 28.60 -24.54
CA PRO A 184 35.12 29.21 -24.90
C PRO A 184 34.89 30.72 -24.99
N SER A 185 35.57 31.46 -24.13
CA SER A 185 35.66 32.91 -24.21
C SER A 185 35.93 33.27 -25.66
N THR A 186 35.00 34.02 -26.27
CA THR A 186 35.18 34.70 -27.54
C THR A 186 36.40 35.59 -27.42
N LEU A 187 37.56 35.02 -27.73
CA LEU A 187 38.82 35.73 -27.93
C LEU A 187 38.69 36.43 -29.27
N SER A 188 38.50 37.73 -29.16
CA SER A 188 38.63 38.78 -30.18
C SER A 188 39.89 38.63 -31.03
#